data_AF-A0A3M3WJL0-F1
#
_entry.id   AF-A0A3M3WJL0-F1
#
_cell.length_a   1.000
_cell.length_b   1.000
_cell.length_c   1.000
_cell.angle_alpha   90.00
_cell.angle_beta   90.00
_cell.angle_gamma   90.00
#
_symmetry.space_group_name_H-M   'P 1'
#
loop_
_entity.id
_entity.type
_entity.pdbx_description
1 polymer ?
#
loop_
_entity_poly.entity_id
_entity_poly.type
_entity_poly.pdbx_seq_one_letter_code
_entity_poly.pdbx_strand_id
1 'polypeptide(L)'
;MARQDEPGHKRLVAYVVGEENSVLSAVELRRELAASLAEYMVPSAFMVLDSFPLTANGKLDQKALPAPDAQALAMREYAPPEGDVEIAIAQIWQSLLQVPQVGRHDHFFELGGHS
;
A
#
# COMPACT_ATOMS: atom_id res chain seq x y z
N MET A 1 6.71 -2.92 7.28
CA MET A 1 6.24 -3.85 8.35
C MET A 1 4.92 -4.46 7.92
N ALA A 2 4.63 -5.72 8.24
CA ALA A 2 3.30 -6.28 8.02
C ALA A 2 2.33 -5.75 9.08
N ARG A 3 1.23 -5.12 8.66
CA ARG A 3 0.18 -4.57 9.52
C ARG A 3 -1.16 -5.21 9.18
N GLN A 4 -1.99 -5.41 10.20
CA GLN A 4 -3.34 -5.94 10.07
C GLN A 4 -4.30 -4.93 10.67
N ASP A 5 -4.81 -4.04 9.82
CA ASP A 5 -5.76 -2.99 10.24
C ASP A 5 -7.20 -3.51 10.29
N GLU A 6 -7.52 -4.52 9.49
CA GLU A 6 -8.79 -5.25 9.50
C GLU A 6 -8.54 -6.75 9.73
N PRO A 7 -9.44 -7.46 10.45
CA PRO A 7 -9.34 -8.91 10.61
C PRO A 7 -9.24 -9.60 9.24
N GLY A 8 -8.22 -10.43 9.05
CA GLY A 8 -7.93 -11.10 7.77
C GLY A 8 -7.01 -10.37 6.79
N HIS A 9 -6.84 -9.04 6.87
CA HIS A 9 -6.10 -8.27 5.85
C HIS A 9 -4.71 -7.83 6.33
N LYS A 10 -3.70 -8.68 6.12
CA LYS A 10 -2.29 -8.33 6.35
C LYS A 10 -1.71 -7.65 5.11
N ARG A 11 -1.22 -6.43 5.26
CA ARG A 11 -0.54 -5.67 4.20
C ARG A 11 0.81 -5.14 4.65
N LEU A 12 1.75 -4.94 3.73
CA LEU A 12 3.03 -4.28 4.04
C LEU A 12 2.85 -2.77 4.01
N VAL A 13 3.10 -2.11 5.14
CA VAL A 13 3.11 -0.65 5.28
C VAL A 13 4.53 -0.19 5.58
N ALA A 14 5.01 0.81 4.83
CA ALA A 14 6.25 1.52 5.10
C ALA A 14 5.96 2.81 5.86
N TYR A 15 6.67 3.04 6.96
CA TYR A 15 6.67 4.32 7.67
C TYR A 15 8.03 4.95 7.45
N VAL A 16 8.05 6.17 6.95
CA VAL A 16 9.26 6.88 6.54
C VAL A 16 9.27 8.27 7.19
N VAL A 17 10.45 8.73 7.55
CA VAL A 17 10.68 10.11 7.99
C VAL A 17 11.60 10.74 6.95
N GLY A 18 11.17 11.85 6.37
CA GLY A 18 11.98 12.59 5.41
C GLY A 18 13.11 13.35 6.11
N GLU A 19 14.23 13.54 5.40
CA GLU A 19 15.21 14.55 5.81
C GLU A 19 14.62 15.96 5.65
N GLU A 20 15.19 16.95 6.34
CA GLU A 20 14.75 18.34 6.25
C GLU A 20 14.74 18.81 4.78
N ASN A 21 13.62 19.42 4.36
CA ASN A 21 13.35 19.87 2.98
C ASN A 21 13.26 18.78 1.91
N SER A 22 13.16 17.49 2.29
CA SER A 22 12.83 16.42 1.34
C SER A 22 11.33 16.30 1.15
N VAL A 23 10.90 16.22 -0.12
CA VAL A 23 9.52 15.86 -0.48
C VAL A 23 9.53 14.39 -0.86
N LEU A 24 8.89 13.55 -0.04
CA LEU A 24 8.77 12.12 -0.31
C LEU A 24 7.47 11.83 -1.05
N SER A 25 7.58 11.20 -2.22
CA SER A 25 6.44 10.68 -2.98
C SER A 25 6.30 9.18 -2.75
N ALA A 26 5.13 8.74 -2.30
CA ALA A 26 4.81 7.32 -2.14
C ALA A 26 4.97 6.53 -3.45
N VAL A 27 4.65 7.16 -4.59
CA VAL A 27 4.78 6.55 -5.92
C VAL A 27 6.24 6.33 -6.29
N GLU A 28 7.10 7.34 -6.06
CA GLU A 28 8.53 7.23 -6.36
C GLU A 28 9.20 6.20 -5.47
N LEU A 29 8.93 6.23 -4.16
CA LEU A 29 9.44 5.23 -3.22
C LEU A 29 9.05 3.81 -3.62
N ARG A 30 7.79 3.59 -4.01
CA ARG A 30 7.34 2.28 -4.50
C ARG A 30 8.10 1.86 -5.74
N ARG A 31 8.30 2.76 -6.71
CA ARG A 31 9.01 2.47 -7.97
C ARG A 31 10.46 2.06 -7.70
N GLU A 32 11.18 2.79 -6.85
CA GLU A 32 12.56 2.47 -6.51
C GLU A 32 12.68 1.13 -5.77
N LEU A 33 11.76 0.84 -4.84
CA LEU A 33 11.74 -0.45 -4.14
C LEU A 33 11.39 -1.61 -5.09
N ALA A 34 10.46 -1.42 -6.02
CA ALA A 34 10.09 -2.44 -7.00
C ALA A 34 11.23 -2.79 -7.98
N ALA A 35 12.22 -1.91 -8.16
CA ALA A 35 13.40 -2.18 -8.97
C ALA A 35 14.41 -3.11 -8.29
N SER A 36 14.33 -3.24 -6.96
CA SER A 36 15.33 -3.95 -6.14
C SER A 36 14.76 -5.10 -5.30
N LEU A 37 13.45 -5.12 -5.09
CA LEU A 37 12.76 -6.11 -4.27
C LEU A 37 11.82 -6.98 -5.10
N ALA A 38 11.60 -8.21 -4.63
CA ALA A 38 10.52 -9.03 -5.15
C ALA A 38 9.16 -8.38 -4.85
N GLU A 39 8.18 -8.59 -5.73
CA GLU A 39 6.89 -7.90 -5.70
C GLU A 39 6.17 -7.99 -4.34
N TYR A 40 6.16 -9.17 -3.71
CA TYR A 40 5.52 -9.40 -2.41
C TYR A 40 6.22 -8.71 -1.23
N MET A 41 7.42 -8.14 -1.44
CA MET A 41 8.15 -7.36 -0.44
C MET A 41 7.93 -5.86 -0.60
N VAL A 42 7.33 -5.42 -1.70
CA VAL A 42 7.06 -4.00 -1.95
C VAL A 42 5.87 -3.57 -1.08
N PRO A 43 6.03 -2.53 -0.23
CA PRO A 43 4.92 -2.01 0.56
C PRO A 43 3.78 -1.48 -0.32
N SER A 44 2.54 -1.77 0.07
CA SER A 44 1.35 -1.27 -0.63
C SER A 44 0.91 0.11 -0.13
N ALA A 45 1.41 0.54 1.03
CA ALA A 45 1.17 1.87 1.58
C ALA A 45 2.46 2.47 2.17
N PHE A 46 2.61 3.78 2.01
CA PHE A 46 3.73 4.59 2.50
C PHE A 46 3.18 5.74 3.34
N MET A 47 3.54 5.75 4.62
CA MET A 47 3.20 6.80 5.58
C MET A 47 4.43 7.67 5.83
N VAL A 48 4.35 8.95 5.44
CA VAL A 48 5.35 9.93 5.81
C VAL A 48 5.00 10.48 7.20
N LEU A 49 5.95 10.40 8.12
CA LEU A 49 5.81 10.90 9.48
C LEU A 49 6.82 12.02 9.71
N ASP A 50 6.45 12.99 10.55
CA ASP A 50 7.39 14.00 11.05
C ASP A 50 8.46 13.36 11.95
N SER A 51 8.07 12.33 12.71
CA SER A 51 8.96 11.58 13.58
C SER A 51 8.40 10.20 13.91
N PHE A 52 9.26 9.25 14.30
CA PHE A 52 8.80 7.96 14.78
C PHE A 52 8.25 8.07 16.20
N PRO A 53 7.08 7.47 16.50
CA PRO A 53 6.59 7.39 17.87
C PRO A 53 7.49 6.46 18.68
N LEU A 54 8.01 6.94 19.81
CA LEU A 54 8.89 6.18 20.69
C LEU A 54 8.22 5.95 22.05
N THR A 55 8.47 4.77 22.62
CA THR A 55 8.17 4.45 24.02
C THR A 55 9.04 5.28 24.96
N ALA A 56 8.70 5.32 26.25
CA ALA A 56 9.49 6.00 27.29
C ALA A 56 10.96 5.53 27.36
N ASN A 57 11.26 4.32 26.87
CA ASN A 57 12.61 3.76 26.82
C ASN A 57 13.31 4.00 25.45
N GLY A 58 12.76 4.85 24.58
CA GLY A 58 13.34 5.20 23.28
C GLY A 58 13.19 4.15 22.18
N LYS A 59 12.47 3.04 22.42
CA LYS A 59 12.16 2.05 21.37
C LYS A 59 10.97 2.50 20.54
N LEU A 60 10.92 2.11 19.26
CA LEU A 60 9.75 2.31 18.40
C LEU A 60 8.48 1.75 19.05
N ASP A 61 7.47 2.61 19.20
CA ASP A 61 6.14 2.21 19.63
C ASP A 61 5.29 1.84 18.41
N GLN A 62 5.31 0.56 18.05
CA GLN A 62 4.54 0.05 16.91
C GLN A 62 3.03 0.22 17.07
N LYS A 63 2.51 0.28 18.30
CA LYS A 63 1.07 0.45 18.54
C LYS A 63 0.62 1.89 18.33
N ALA A 64 1.52 2.83 18.52
CA ALA A 64 1.29 4.26 18.28
C ALA A 64 1.48 4.66 16.81
N LEU A 65 1.94 3.75 15.94
CA LEU A 65 2.01 4.05 14.51
C LEU A 65 0.61 4.30 13.95
N PRO A 66 0.40 5.41 13.21
CA PRO A 66 -0.90 5.70 12.62
C PRO A 66 -1.29 4.64 11.59
N ALA A 67 -2.59 4.38 11.44
CA ALA A 67 -3.07 3.55 10.34
C ALA A 67 -2.90 4.31 9.01
N PRO A 68 -2.57 3.63 7.90
CA PRO A 68 -2.53 4.26 6.59
C PRO A 68 -3.93 4.75 6.20
N ASP A 69 -4.04 6.02 5.83
CA ASP A 69 -5.26 6.58 5.25
C ASP A 69 -5.29 6.36 3.72
N ALA A 70 -6.35 6.83 3.06
CA ALA A 70 -6.49 6.68 1.61
C ALA A 70 -5.38 7.39 0.82
N GLN A 71 -4.75 8.44 1.39
CA GLN A 71 -3.62 9.14 0.75
C GLN A 71 -2.30 8.39 0.93
N ALA A 72 -2.19 7.59 1.99
CA ALA A 72 -1.03 6.75 2.26
C ALA A 72 -0.97 5.50 1.40
N LEU A 73 -2.10 5.05 0.83
CA LEU A 73 -2.00 4.11 -0.26
C LEU A 73 -1.24 4.81 -1.39
N ALA A 74 -0.13 4.19 -1.81
CA ALA A 74 0.36 4.40 -3.17
C ALA A 74 -0.64 3.74 -4.12
N MET A 75 -1.90 4.20 -4.12
CA MET A 75 -2.87 3.89 -5.15
C MET A 75 -2.19 4.37 -6.42
N ARG A 76 -1.73 3.39 -7.20
CA ARG A 76 -1.31 3.64 -8.58
C ARG A 76 -2.42 4.46 -9.21
N GLU A 77 -2.04 5.49 -9.97
CA GLU A 77 -3.01 6.22 -10.79
C GLU A 77 -3.90 5.20 -11.49
N TYR A 78 -5.21 5.37 -11.33
CA TYR A 78 -6.18 4.46 -11.93
C TYR A 78 -5.94 4.42 -13.44
N ALA A 79 -5.54 3.25 -13.92
CA ALA A 79 -5.44 2.94 -15.33
C ALA A 79 -6.55 1.94 -15.69
N PRO A 80 -7.46 2.28 -16.61
CA PRO A 80 -8.55 1.39 -16.97
C PRO A 80 -8.02 0.09 -17.58
N PRO A 81 -8.69 -1.06 -17.36
CA PRO A 81 -8.37 -2.29 -18.07
C PRO A 81 -8.51 -2.12 -19.58
N GLU A 82 -7.53 -2.63 -20.32
CA GLU A 82 -7.46 -2.55 -21.78
C GLU A 82 -7.64 -3.92 -22.43
N GLY A 83 -8.57 -3.99 -23.39
CA GLY A 83 -8.87 -5.22 -24.11
C GLY A 83 -9.73 -6.21 -23.31
N ASP A 84 -10.26 -7.21 -24.01
CA ASP A 84 -11.30 -8.08 -23.48
C ASP A 84 -10.86 -8.89 -22.25
N VAL A 85 -9.58 -9.27 -22.20
CA VAL A 85 -9.01 -10.07 -21.11
C VAL A 85 -8.92 -9.28 -19.81
N GLU A 86 -8.32 -8.07 -19.85
CA GLU A 86 -8.20 -7.25 -18.64
C GLU A 86 -9.57 -6.82 -18.12
N ILE A 87 -10.50 -6.49 -19.03
CA ILE A 87 -11.88 -6.13 -18.67
C ILE A 87 -12.58 -7.29 -17.96
N ALA A 88 -12.47 -8.51 -18.48
CA ALA A 88 -13.07 -9.69 -17.86
C ALA A 88 -12.47 -9.96 -16.47
N ILE A 89 -11.16 -9.86 -16.31
CA ILE A 89 -10.49 -10.04 -15.01
C ILE A 89 -10.96 -8.97 -14.00
N ALA A 90 -11.00 -7.70 -14.41
CA ALA A 90 -11.45 -6.61 -13.56
C ALA A 90 -12.89 -6.83 -13.08
N GLN A 91 -13.81 -7.26 -13.95
CA GLN A 91 -15.19 -7.57 -13.58
C GLN A 91 -15.30 -8.72 -12.57
N ILE A 92 -14.49 -9.77 -12.74
CA ILE A 92 -14.43 -10.89 -11.81
C ILE A 92 -13.95 -10.40 -10.44
N TRP A 93 -12.90 -9.58 -10.39
CA TRP A 93 -12.36 -9.06 -9.14
C TRP A 93 -13.30 -8.09 -8.45
N GLN A 94 -13.96 -7.19 -9.20
CA GLN A 94 -15.01 -6.32 -8.65
C GLN A 94 -16.12 -7.12 -7.98
N SER A 95 -16.57 -8.19 -8.63
CA SER A 95 -17.64 -9.05 -8.12
C SER A 95 -17.19 -9.84 -6.89
N LEU A 96 -15.96 -10.35 -6.88
CA LEU A 96 -15.43 -11.18 -5.80
C LEU A 96 -15.09 -10.36 -4.56
N LEU A 97 -14.44 -9.21 -4.75
CA LEU A 97 -13.92 -8.36 -3.68
C LEU A 97 -14.91 -7.27 -3.25
N GLN A 98 -16.05 -7.14 -3.96
CA GLN A 98 -17.06 -6.12 -3.73
C GLN A 98 -16.49 -4.69 -3.76
N VAL A 99 -15.52 -4.46 -4.65
CA VAL A 99 -14.91 -3.14 -4.87
C VAL A 99 -15.54 -2.46 -6.10
N PRO A 100 -15.78 -1.14 -6.05
CA PRO A 100 -16.45 -0.43 -7.14
C PRO A 100 -15.59 -0.32 -8.41
N GLN A 101 -14.26 -0.36 -8.28
CA GLN A 101 -13.34 -0.12 -9.39
C GLN A 101 -12.07 -0.95 -9.22
N VAL A 102 -11.61 -1.55 -10.32
CA VAL A 102 -10.34 -2.27 -10.44
C VAL A 102 -9.62 -1.75 -11.68
N GLY A 103 -8.42 -1.19 -11.48
CA GLY A 103 -7.49 -0.78 -12.51
C GLY A 103 -6.60 -1.93 -12.98
N ARG A 104 -6.02 -1.80 -14.18
CA ARG A 104 -5.16 -2.82 -14.78
C ARG A 104 -3.86 -3.08 -14.04
N HIS A 105 -3.45 -2.13 -13.19
CA HIS A 105 -2.25 -2.24 -12.36
C HIS A 105 -2.60 -2.52 -10.90
N ASP A 106 -3.88 -2.78 -10.59
CA ASP A 106 -4.28 -3.13 -9.23
C ASP A 106 -3.89 -4.57 -8.92
N HIS A 107 -3.53 -4.82 -7.67
CA HIS A 107 -3.20 -6.15 -7.21
C HIS A 107 -4.34 -6.75 -6.39
N PHE A 108 -4.67 -8.01 -6.68
CA PHE A 108 -5.75 -8.76 -6.03
C PHE A 108 -5.72 -8.67 -4.50
N PHE A 109 -4.54 -8.85 -3.90
CA PHE A 109 -4.36 -8.86 -2.45
C PHE A 109 -4.46 -7.46 -1.83
N GLU A 110 -4.10 -6.41 -2.58
CA GLU A 110 -4.26 -5.02 -2.12
C GLU A 110 -5.75 -4.63 -2.05
N LEU A 111 -6.56 -5.18 -2.95
CA LEU A 111 -8.01 -4.99 -3.02
C LEU A 111 -8.80 -5.84 -2.00
N GLY A 112 -8.11 -6.58 -1.13
CA GLY A 112 -8.74 -7.42 -0.11
C GLY A 112 -8.88 -8.90 -0.50
N GLY A 113 -8.31 -9.31 -1.63
CA GLY A 113 -8.21 -10.72 -1.99
C GLY A 113 -7.30 -11.50 -1.05
N HIS A 114 -7.59 -12.79 -0.87
CA HIS A 114 -6.76 -13.72 -0.11
C HIS A 114 -6.70 -15.08 -0.81
N SER A 115 -5.67 -15.89 -0.50
CA SER A 115 -5.58 -17.29 -0.94
C SER A 115 -6.57 -18.19 -0.21
#